data_AF-A0A6C2YN92-F1
#
_entry.id   AF-A0A6C2YN92-F1
#
_cell.length_a   1.000
_cell.length_b   1.000
_cell.length_c   1.000
_cell.angle_alpha   90.00
_cell.angle_beta   90.00
_cell.angle_gamma   90.00
#
_symmetry.space_group_name_H-M   'P 1'
#
loop_
_entity.id
_entity.type
_entity.pdbx_description
1 polymer ?
#
loop_
_entity_poly.entity_id
_entity_poly.type
_entity_poly.pdbx_seq_one_letter_code
_entity_poly.pdbx_strand_id
1 'polypeptide(L)'
;MLNLTNLGSLLPAGLLLALYQFLAALPWLWALDPRAFKKSLKSPQALGTAVGTIAIAGVIIAAILGFKRDPDTLAFYGRFYAAILHIQLLIDFLIIAPQLVLLVWPRGGAVTLAAYREGMRQPTFWVVALAAMILIIVSMVIPYFTFGDEYKMMKQLGFDTIMLASGLFGVLAASISIYEEIEGRTAITLLSKPISRRQFLIGKFLGIAMAAMALTLVLGWILNWALYIKPSFDKLEEVRDTMPLEVQDVIGKTITSLVPGNEGASVASGIAAWFGETIAHHTGLLLGFGQVMVLIAIASALATRLPYVVNIVLCLVIFLLGNLSPVLVQVTSQAASDPNAASGLSLVSFVAQLIDALLPALEFFNMGPAIIRDNPLQMGDFTIYVLTVFGYSIIYVSIAMLVGLILFEDRDLA
;
A
#
# COMPACT_ATOMS: atom_id res chain seq x y z
N MET A 1 27.74 27.97 19.56
CA MET A 1 28.58 27.22 20.52
C MET A 1 27.68 26.22 21.25
N LEU A 2 27.94 24.91 21.11
CA LEU A 2 27.21 23.85 21.85
C LEU A 2 27.52 24.00 23.34
N ASN A 3 26.52 24.34 24.14
CA ASN A 3 26.68 24.44 25.60
C ASN A 3 26.53 23.03 26.21
N LEU A 4 27.54 22.55 26.94
CA LEU A 4 27.59 21.18 27.49
C LEU A 4 26.41 20.87 28.43
N THR A 5 25.87 21.89 29.11
CA THR A 5 24.67 21.78 29.96
C THR A 5 23.40 21.45 29.17
N ASN A 6 23.29 21.93 27.93
CA ASN A 6 22.14 21.68 27.06
C ASN A 6 22.21 20.29 26.41
N LEU A 7 23.40 19.72 26.25
CA LEU A 7 23.55 18.35 25.74
C LEU A 7 22.96 17.35 26.76
N GLY A 8 23.14 17.60 28.06
CA GLY A 8 22.61 16.76 29.13
C GLY A 8 21.08 16.67 29.14
N SER A 9 20.36 17.77 28.85
CA SER A 9 18.90 17.77 28.81
C SER A 9 18.32 17.14 27.54
N LEU A 10 19.07 17.16 26.43
CA LEU A 10 18.65 16.59 25.14
C LEU A 10 19.06 15.12 24.97
N LEU A 11 20.01 14.65 25.78
CA LEU A 11 20.50 13.28 25.73
C LEU A 11 19.39 12.22 25.88
N PRO A 12 18.42 12.35 26.81
CA PRO A 12 17.33 11.37 26.93
C PRO A 12 16.47 11.28 25.65
N ALA A 13 16.17 12.42 25.02
CA ALA A 13 15.42 12.46 23.75
C ALA A 13 16.20 11.78 22.62
N GLY A 14 17.50 12.11 22.49
CA GLY A 14 18.36 11.48 21.49
C GLY A 14 18.49 9.97 21.69
N LEU A 15 18.68 9.50 22.93
CA LEU A 15 18.79 8.08 23.26
C LEU A 15 17.49 7.31 22.97
N LEU A 16 16.33 7.89 23.27
CA LEU A 16 15.04 7.24 22.98
C LEU A 16 14.80 7.11 21.48
N LEU A 17 15.07 8.16 20.70
CA LEU A 17 14.98 8.10 19.22
C LEU A 17 15.95 7.05 18.65
N ALA A 18 17.21 7.01 19.13
CA ALA A 18 18.15 5.98 18.71
C ALA A 18 17.67 4.57 19.09
N LEU A 19 17.10 4.41 20.28
CA LEU A 19 16.57 3.13 20.76
C LEU A 19 15.40 2.66 19.89
N TYR A 20 14.42 3.52 19.58
CA TYR A 20 13.28 3.16 18.74
C TYR A 20 13.73 2.74 17.34
N GLN A 21 14.66 3.47 16.72
CA GLN A 21 15.21 3.10 15.42
C GLN A 21 15.94 1.75 15.46
N PHE A 22 16.69 1.49 16.54
CA PHE A 22 17.39 0.23 16.74
C PHE A 22 16.43 -0.94 16.97
N LEU A 23 15.39 -0.76 17.78
CA LEU A 23 14.38 -1.78 18.05
C LEU A 23 13.61 -2.15 16.78
N ALA A 24 13.25 -1.16 15.97
CA ALA A 24 12.67 -1.39 14.66
C ALA A 24 13.64 -2.12 13.71
N ALA A 25 14.94 -2.24 14.02
CA ALA A 25 15.90 -2.89 13.12
C ALA A 25 16.01 -4.39 13.38
N LEU A 26 15.50 -4.85 14.51
CA LEU A 26 15.63 -6.23 14.94
C LEU A 26 14.95 -7.24 13.99
N PRO A 27 13.74 -6.98 13.44
CA PRO A 27 13.06 -8.00 12.66
C PRO A 27 13.75 -8.32 11.33
N TRP A 28 14.17 -7.31 10.57
CA TRP A 28 14.94 -7.55 9.34
C TRP A 28 16.36 -8.09 9.60
N LEU A 29 17.03 -7.71 10.70
CA LEU A 29 18.30 -8.33 11.13
C LEU A 29 18.13 -9.82 11.43
N TRP A 30 17.04 -10.19 12.10
CA TRP A 30 16.69 -11.59 12.33
C TRP A 30 16.39 -12.33 11.03
N ALA A 31 15.71 -11.68 10.08
CA ALA A 31 15.35 -12.30 8.81
C ALA A 31 16.54 -12.53 7.87
N LEU A 32 17.56 -11.65 7.90
CA LEU A 32 18.77 -11.78 7.09
C LEU A 32 19.64 -12.96 7.55
N ASP A 33 19.93 -13.06 8.85
CA ASP A 33 20.66 -14.19 9.43
C ASP A 33 20.14 -14.57 10.82
N PRO A 34 19.15 -15.49 10.90
CA PRO A 34 18.58 -15.92 12.17
C PRO A 34 19.59 -16.59 13.10
N ARG A 35 20.66 -17.20 12.55
CA ARG A 35 21.67 -17.93 13.33
C ARG A 35 22.66 -16.95 13.95
N ALA A 36 23.20 -16.03 13.15
CA ALA A 36 24.08 -14.98 13.65
C ALA A 36 23.36 -14.05 14.63
N PHE A 37 22.08 -13.72 14.37
CA PHE A 37 21.27 -12.92 15.28
C PHE A 37 21.11 -13.59 16.65
N LYS A 38 20.71 -14.87 16.69
CA LYS A 38 20.58 -15.64 17.95
C LYS A 38 21.91 -15.79 18.68
N LYS A 39 23.03 -15.91 17.96
CA LYS A 39 24.38 -15.95 18.54
C LYS A 39 24.76 -14.60 19.14
N SER A 40 24.45 -13.51 18.44
CA SER A 40 24.73 -12.13 18.87
C SER A 40 23.93 -11.76 20.11
N LEU A 41 22.66 -12.16 20.20
CA LEU A 41 21.84 -11.97 21.41
C LEU A 41 22.40 -12.66 22.67
N LYS A 42 23.18 -13.72 22.50
CA LYS A 42 23.82 -14.46 23.61
C LYS A 42 25.24 -13.99 23.91
N SER A 43 25.84 -13.16 23.06
CA SER A 43 27.21 -12.69 23.20
C SER A 43 27.24 -11.38 23.99
N PRO A 44 27.89 -11.33 25.17
CA PRO A 44 28.02 -10.09 25.94
C PRO A 44 28.73 -8.98 25.17
N GLN A 45 29.69 -9.34 24.32
CA GLN A 45 30.40 -8.38 23.47
C GLN A 45 29.47 -7.75 22.42
N ALA A 46 28.61 -8.55 21.79
CA ALA A 46 27.68 -8.05 20.77
C ALA A 46 26.59 -7.15 21.39
N LEU A 47 26.10 -7.50 22.59
CA LEU A 47 25.20 -6.64 23.35
C LEU A 47 25.89 -5.34 23.77
N GLY A 48 27.16 -5.41 24.20
CA GLY A 48 27.98 -4.24 24.50
C GLY A 48 28.16 -3.32 23.30
N THR A 49 28.44 -3.87 22.11
CA THR A 49 28.52 -3.08 20.88
C THR A 49 27.18 -2.44 20.53
N ALA A 50 26.06 -3.15 20.69
CA ALA A 50 24.73 -2.63 20.41
C ALA A 50 24.40 -1.44 21.32
N VAL A 51 24.59 -1.60 22.64
CA VAL A 51 24.40 -0.51 23.61
C VAL A 51 25.32 0.67 23.31
N GLY A 52 26.59 0.40 22.96
CA GLY A 52 27.55 1.42 22.55
C GLY A 52 27.09 2.20 21.31
N THR A 53 26.61 1.52 20.27
CA THR A 53 26.06 2.17 19.07
C THR A 53 24.82 3.00 19.37
N ILE A 54 23.90 2.51 20.21
CA ILE A 54 22.70 3.27 20.61
C ILE A 54 23.12 4.53 21.39
N ALA A 55 24.08 4.41 22.30
CA ALA A 55 24.59 5.54 23.07
C ALA A 55 25.25 6.60 22.17
N ILE A 56 26.12 6.17 21.24
CA ILE A 56 26.78 7.08 20.30
C ILE A 56 25.75 7.75 19.38
N ALA A 57 24.81 6.99 18.81
CA ALA A 57 23.75 7.52 17.97
C ALA A 57 22.87 8.51 18.75
N GLY A 58 22.52 8.21 19.99
CA GLY A 58 21.73 9.10 20.84
C GLY A 58 22.44 10.40 21.18
N VAL A 59 23.76 10.37 21.42
CA VAL A 59 24.58 11.59 21.60
C VAL A 59 24.62 12.42 20.31
N ILE A 60 24.77 11.78 19.14
CA ILE A 60 24.77 12.47 17.84
C ILE A 60 23.41 13.14 17.60
N ILE A 61 22.30 12.42 17.81
CA ILE A 61 20.95 12.99 17.66
C ILE A 61 20.77 14.16 18.63
N ALA A 62 21.12 14.00 19.91
CA ALA A 62 21.05 15.09 20.89
C ALA A 62 21.88 16.31 20.50
N ALA A 63 23.07 16.10 19.90
CA ALA A 63 23.91 17.19 19.41
C ALA A 63 23.27 17.91 18.21
N ILE A 64 22.62 17.18 17.29
CA ILE A 64 21.87 17.77 16.16
C ILE A 64 20.70 18.62 16.67
N LEU A 65 19.95 18.11 17.65
CA LEU A 65 18.85 18.85 18.30
C LEU A 65 19.35 20.10 19.01
N GLY A 66 20.55 20.04 19.61
CA GLY A 66 21.15 21.19 20.28
C GLY A 66 21.71 22.26 19.32
N PHE A 67 22.04 21.88 18.08
CA PHE A 67 22.63 22.76 17.08
C PHE A 67 21.60 23.66 16.38
N LYS A 68 20.41 23.13 16.07
CA LYS A 68 19.32 23.89 15.44
C LYS A 68 18.14 24.02 16.39
N ARG A 69 17.76 25.25 16.72
CA ARG A 69 16.70 25.55 17.71
C ARG A 69 15.40 26.06 17.09
N ASP A 70 15.38 26.22 15.78
CA ASP A 70 14.21 26.65 15.06
C ASP A 70 13.15 25.53 15.06
N PRO A 71 11.94 25.75 15.59
CA PRO A 71 10.91 24.73 15.70
C PRO A 71 10.55 24.08 14.35
N ASP A 72 10.52 24.87 13.27
CA ASP A 72 10.17 24.37 11.93
C ASP A 72 11.25 23.40 11.41
N THR A 73 12.52 23.75 11.61
CA THR A 73 13.63 22.88 11.23
C THR A 73 13.69 21.60 12.08
N LEU A 74 13.34 21.68 13.37
CA LEU A 74 13.25 20.51 14.26
C LEU A 74 12.09 19.58 13.86
N ALA A 75 10.94 20.14 13.50
CA ALA A 75 9.81 19.38 12.99
C ALA A 75 10.15 18.68 11.66
N PHE A 76 10.89 19.35 10.77
CA PHE A 76 11.42 18.71 9.55
C PHE A 76 12.32 17.50 9.86
N TYR A 77 13.23 17.62 10.83
CA TYR A 77 14.04 16.47 11.27
C TYR A 77 13.21 15.34 11.88
N GLY A 78 12.17 15.67 12.63
CA GLY A 78 11.19 14.69 13.12
C GLY A 78 10.50 13.94 11.99
N ARG A 79 10.04 14.65 10.94
CA ARG A 79 9.45 14.04 9.74
C ARG A 79 10.42 13.12 9.03
N PHE A 80 11.66 13.56 8.83
CA PHE A 80 12.69 12.75 8.18
C PHE A 80 13.03 11.48 8.99
N TYR A 81 13.16 11.60 10.31
CA TYR A 81 13.32 10.45 11.21
C TYR A 81 12.13 9.48 11.08
N ALA A 82 10.90 9.99 11.12
CA ALA A 82 9.70 9.17 10.98
C ALA A 82 9.57 8.53 9.60
N ALA A 83 10.03 9.17 8.53
CA ALA A 83 10.07 8.59 7.19
C ALA A 83 11.03 7.40 7.09
N ILE A 84 12.20 7.49 7.74
CA ILE A 84 13.15 6.36 7.82
C ILE A 84 12.58 5.24 8.70
N LEU A 85 11.99 5.58 9.85
CA LEU A 85 11.32 4.60 10.70
C LEU A 85 10.18 3.90 9.95
N HIS A 86 9.38 4.65 9.19
CA HIS A 86 8.28 4.13 8.38
C HIS A 86 8.79 3.14 7.31
N ILE A 87 9.82 3.49 6.52
CA ILE A 87 10.32 2.55 5.51
C ILE A 87 10.89 1.27 6.14
N GLN A 88 11.48 1.38 7.33
CA GLN A 88 12.02 0.25 8.07
C GLN A 88 10.92 -0.69 8.59
N LEU A 89 9.86 -0.12 9.19
CA LEU A 89 8.67 -0.89 9.60
C LEU A 89 7.95 -1.52 8.41
N LEU A 90 7.93 -0.83 7.26
CA LEU A 90 7.40 -1.35 6.01
C LEU A 90 8.22 -2.56 5.54
N ILE A 91 9.54 -2.49 5.54
CA ILE A 91 10.42 -3.62 5.20
C ILE A 91 10.19 -4.79 6.16
N ASP A 92 10.12 -4.54 7.47
CA ASP A 92 9.84 -5.57 8.47
C ASP A 92 8.49 -6.26 8.19
N PHE A 93 7.45 -5.47 7.92
CA PHE A 93 6.12 -5.99 7.56
C PHE A 93 6.17 -6.85 6.30
N LEU A 94 6.84 -6.40 5.24
CA LEU A 94 6.97 -7.12 3.97
C LEU A 94 7.79 -8.41 4.07
N ILE A 95 8.73 -8.46 5.02
CA ILE A 95 9.47 -9.67 5.33
C ILE A 95 8.56 -10.61 6.13
N ILE A 96 7.97 -10.14 7.23
CA ILE A 96 7.20 -10.94 8.19
C ILE A 96 5.90 -11.48 7.58
N ALA A 97 5.17 -10.69 6.80
CA ALA A 97 3.85 -11.05 6.26
C ALA A 97 3.81 -12.43 5.56
N PRO A 98 4.65 -12.74 4.55
CA PRO A 98 4.65 -14.07 3.93
C PRO A 98 5.09 -15.20 4.87
N GLN A 99 5.88 -14.89 5.91
CA GLN A 99 6.31 -15.88 6.90
C GLN A 99 5.22 -16.19 7.92
N LEU A 100 4.38 -15.21 8.26
CA LEU A 100 3.17 -15.44 9.05
C LEU A 100 2.20 -16.36 8.31
N VAL A 101 2.05 -16.19 6.99
CA VAL A 101 1.25 -17.12 6.18
C VAL A 101 1.84 -18.54 6.21
N LEU A 102 3.18 -18.66 6.15
CA LEU A 102 3.86 -19.96 6.30
C LEU A 102 3.64 -20.58 7.69
N LEU A 103 3.57 -19.77 8.75
CA LEU A 103 3.31 -20.25 10.11
C LEU A 103 1.87 -20.76 10.27
N VAL A 104 0.89 -20.01 9.78
CA VAL A 104 -0.54 -20.34 9.88
C VAL A 104 -0.93 -21.47 8.94
N TRP A 105 -0.35 -21.50 7.73
CA TRP A 105 -0.66 -22.48 6.69
C TRP A 105 0.62 -23.02 6.03
N PRO A 106 1.28 -24.05 6.59
CA PRO A 106 2.62 -24.46 6.16
C PRO A 106 2.74 -24.88 4.69
N ARG A 107 1.75 -25.63 4.17
CA ARG A 107 1.80 -26.14 2.78
C ARG A 107 1.48 -25.04 1.76
N GLY A 108 0.39 -24.30 1.95
CA GLY A 108 0.02 -23.19 1.06
C GLY A 108 0.97 -22.01 1.19
N GLY A 109 1.40 -21.69 2.41
CA GLY A 109 2.34 -20.61 2.69
C GLY A 109 3.73 -20.81 2.08
N ALA A 110 4.16 -22.06 1.85
CA ALA A 110 5.38 -22.32 1.08
C ALA A 110 5.23 -21.89 -0.40
N VAL A 111 4.06 -22.17 -1.01
CA VAL A 111 3.72 -21.69 -2.35
C VAL A 111 3.59 -20.18 -2.37
N THR A 112 2.91 -19.60 -1.37
CA THR A 112 2.79 -18.14 -1.21
C THR A 112 4.15 -17.45 -1.14
N LEU A 113 5.07 -17.96 -0.32
CA LEU A 113 6.41 -17.38 -0.18
C LEU A 113 7.21 -17.48 -1.47
N ALA A 114 7.08 -18.60 -2.21
CA ALA A 114 7.71 -18.77 -3.51
C ALA A 114 7.17 -17.76 -4.54
N ALA A 115 5.84 -17.67 -4.65
CA ALA A 115 5.16 -16.74 -5.55
C ALA A 115 5.43 -15.26 -5.23
N TYR A 116 5.48 -14.90 -3.95
CA TYR A 116 5.86 -13.57 -3.49
C TYR A 116 7.29 -13.20 -3.93
N ARG A 117 8.25 -14.12 -3.68
CA ARG A 117 9.66 -13.91 -4.08
C ARG A 117 9.84 -13.87 -5.59
N GLU A 118 9.09 -14.69 -6.32
CA GLU A 118 9.04 -14.67 -7.78
C GLU A 118 8.56 -13.30 -8.26
N GLY A 119 7.41 -12.82 -7.77
CA GLY A 119 6.85 -11.52 -8.11
C GLY A 119 7.78 -10.34 -7.84
N MET A 120 8.43 -10.28 -6.67
CA MET A 120 9.38 -9.21 -6.34
C MET A 120 10.68 -9.24 -7.16
N ARG A 121 11.05 -10.40 -7.72
CA ARG A 121 12.27 -10.57 -8.53
C ARG A 121 12.02 -10.38 -10.02
N GLN A 122 10.77 -10.42 -10.47
CA GLN A 122 10.43 -10.19 -11.87
C GLN A 122 10.80 -8.75 -12.29
N PRO A 123 11.42 -8.54 -13.45
CA PRO A 123 11.75 -7.20 -13.95
C PRO A 123 10.53 -6.28 -14.05
N THR A 124 9.36 -6.84 -14.38
CA THR A 124 8.09 -6.10 -14.48
C THR A 124 7.76 -5.34 -13.20
N PHE A 125 8.03 -5.90 -12.02
CA PHE A 125 7.80 -5.22 -10.73
C PHE A 125 8.56 -3.89 -10.68
N TRP A 126 9.86 -3.93 -10.97
CA TRP A 126 10.73 -2.76 -10.88
C TRP A 126 10.49 -1.75 -12.00
N VAL A 127 10.16 -2.21 -13.21
CA VAL A 127 9.80 -1.33 -14.33
C VAL A 127 8.51 -0.57 -14.03
N VAL A 128 7.47 -1.25 -13.55
CA VAL A 128 6.20 -0.62 -13.18
C VAL A 128 6.38 0.31 -11.98
N ALA A 129 7.14 -0.10 -10.96
CA ALA A 129 7.47 0.75 -9.81
C ALA A 129 8.18 2.04 -10.22
N LEU A 130 9.18 1.94 -11.10
CA LEU A 130 9.92 3.10 -11.59
C LEU A 130 9.03 4.02 -12.42
N ALA A 131 8.21 3.47 -13.32
CA ALA A 131 7.27 4.25 -14.12
C ALA A 131 6.27 5.01 -13.23
N ALA A 132 5.68 4.34 -12.24
CA ALA A 132 4.76 4.95 -11.28
C ALA A 132 5.42 6.01 -10.41
N MET A 133 6.65 5.76 -9.94
CA MET A 133 7.45 6.75 -9.21
C MET A 133 7.68 8.00 -10.06
N ILE A 134 8.06 7.86 -11.33
CA ILE A 134 8.26 8.99 -12.23
C ILE A 134 6.95 9.77 -12.41
N LEU A 135 5.82 9.08 -12.62
CA LEU A 135 4.51 9.72 -12.76
C LEU A 135 4.12 10.53 -11.50
N ILE A 136 4.35 9.99 -10.30
CA ILE A 136 4.10 10.67 -9.02
C ILE A 136 5.03 11.88 -8.84
N ILE A 137 6.28 11.80 -9.28
CA ILE A 137 7.21 12.93 -9.16
C ILE A 137 6.85 14.04 -10.17
N VAL A 138 6.55 13.65 -11.41
CA VAL A 138 6.16 14.57 -12.47
C VAL A 138 4.84 15.28 -12.14
N SER A 139 3.90 14.58 -11.51
CA SER A 139 2.61 15.14 -11.09
C SER A 139 2.73 16.33 -10.13
N MET A 140 3.82 16.44 -9.37
CA MET A 140 4.05 17.58 -8.48
C MET A 140 4.22 18.91 -9.23
N VAL A 141 4.75 18.86 -10.45
CA VAL A 141 5.15 20.04 -11.24
C VAL A 141 4.11 20.38 -12.32
N ILE A 142 3.23 19.45 -12.66
CA ILE A 142 2.19 19.68 -13.68
C ILE A 142 1.14 20.66 -13.13
N PRO A 143 0.83 21.77 -13.85
CA PRO A 143 -0.31 22.60 -13.54
C PRO A 143 -1.59 21.87 -13.91
N TYR A 144 -2.53 21.76 -12.97
CA TYR A 144 -3.81 21.09 -13.19
C TYR A 144 -4.88 22.01 -13.77
N PHE A 145 -4.58 23.31 -13.89
CA PHE A 145 -5.52 24.35 -14.32
C PHE A 145 -6.82 24.35 -13.50
N THR A 146 -6.73 23.96 -12.23
CA THR A 146 -7.82 24.04 -11.26
C THR A 146 -7.68 25.33 -10.46
N PHE A 147 -8.79 26.04 -10.24
CA PHE A 147 -8.80 27.33 -9.53
C PHE A 147 -8.69 27.13 -8.01
N GLY A 148 -7.53 26.65 -7.53
CA GLY A 148 -7.24 26.50 -6.11
C GLY A 148 -7.57 25.13 -5.50
N ASP A 149 -7.67 24.08 -6.33
CA ASP A 149 -7.80 22.68 -5.90
C ASP A 149 -6.64 21.82 -6.46
N GLU A 150 -5.46 22.41 -6.67
CA GLU A 150 -4.34 21.71 -7.31
C GLU A 150 -3.83 20.56 -6.43
N TYR A 151 -3.79 20.78 -5.11
CA TYR A 151 -3.35 19.75 -4.17
C TYR A 151 -4.27 18.53 -4.19
N LYS A 152 -5.60 18.75 -4.20
CA LYS A 152 -6.59 17.66 -4.26
C LYS A 152 -6.45 16.85 -5.55
N MET A 153 -6.29 17.52 -6.69
CA MET A 153 -6.10 16.86 -7.98
C MET A 153 -4.80 16.04 -8.04
N MET A 154 -3.69 16.61 -7.56
CA MET A 154 -2.42 15.89 -7.48
C MET A 154 -2.53 14.65 -6.57
N LYS A 155 -3.20 14.80 -5.41
CA LYS A 155 -3.44 13.71 -4.48
C LYS A 155 -4.25 12.58 -5.13
N GLN A 156 -5.36 12.90 -5.78
CA GLN A 156 -6.17 11.91 -6.48
C GLN A 156 -5.35 11.18 -7.55
N LEU A 157 -4.64 11.93 -8.40
CA LEU A 157 -3.81 11.33 -9.45
C LEU A 157 -2.73 10.40 -8.87
N GLY A 158 -2.17 10.75 -7.70
CA GLY A 158 -1.24 9.91 -6.96
C GLY A 158 -1.85 8.56 -6.56
N PHE A 159 -3.05 8.57 -5.95
CA PHE A 159 -3.76 7.34 -5.60
C PHE A 159 -4.09 6.49 -6.84
N ASP A 160 -4.60 7.13 -7.90
CA ASP A 160 -4.95 6.45 -9.16
C ASP A 160 -3.72 5.82 -9.81
N THR A 161 -2.57 6.51 -9.80
CA THR A 161 -1.30 6.01 -10.32
C THR A 161 -0.84 4.77 -9.56
N ILE A 162 -0.92 4.77 -8.23
CA ILE A 162 -0.52 3.63 -7.39
C ILE A 162 -1.43 2.43 -7.63
N MET A 163 -2.74 2.66 -7.70
CA MET A 163 -3.74 1.63 -7.97
C MET A 163 -3.52 1.00 -9.34
N LEU A 164 -3.36 1.83 -10.38
CA LEU A 164 -3.12 1.36 -11.75
C LEU A 164 -1.81 0.58 -11.87
N ALA A 165 -0.73 1.08 -11.27
CA ALA A 165 0.57 0.41 -11.29
C ALA A 165 0.51 -0.96 -10.58
N SER A 166 -0.08 -1.01 -9.39
CA SER A 166 -0.18 -2.24 -8.60
C SER A 166 -1.15 -3.25 -9.23
N GLY A 167 -2.26 -2.77 -9.79
CA GLY A 167 -3.22 -3.58 -10.55
C GLY A 167 -2.61 -4.16 -11.82
N LEU A 168 -1.91 -3.33 -12.61
CA LEU A 168 -1.20 -3.77 -13.82
C LEU A 168 -0.16 -4.85 -13.49
N PHE A 169 0.71 -4.60 -12.51
CA PHE A 169 1.69 -5.58 -12.06
C PHE A 169 1.00 -6.88 -11.62
N GLY A 170 -0.02 -6.78 -10.78
CA GLY A 170 -0.73 -7.94 -10.23
C GLY A 170 -1.41 -8.79 -11.31
N VAL A 171 -2.09 -8.17 -12.27
CA VAL A 171 -2.74 -8.87 -13.39
C VAL A 171 -1.72 -9.54 -14.29
N LEU A 172 -0.62 -8.85 -14.63
CA LEU A 172 0.46 -9.43 -15.45
C LEU A 172 1.12 -10.61 -14.73
N ALA A 173 1.49 -10.45 -13.47
CA ALA A 173 2.14 -11.48 -12.67
C ALA A 173 1.24 -12.70 -12.48
N ALA A 174 -0.05 -12.50 -12.17
CA ALA A 174 -1.04 -13.59 -12.06
C ALA A 174 -1.22 -14.33 -13.38
N SER A 175 -1.38 -13.58 -14.48
CA SER A 175 -1.60 -14.16 -15.80
C SER A 175 -0.42 -15.00 -16.27
N ILE A 176 0.81 -14.50 -16.13
CA ILE A 176 2.02 -15.20 -16.60
C ILE A 176 2.37 -16.36 -15.67
N SER A 177 2.51 -16.10 -14.37
CA SER A 177 3.01 -17.08 -13.40
C SER A 177 2.10 -18.30 -13.27
N ILE A 178 0.78 -18.12 -13.31
CA ILE A 178 -0.17 -19.23 -13.21
C ILE A 178 -0.28 -19.97 -14.55
N TYR A 179 -0.35 -19.25 -15.68
CA TYR A 179 -0.46 -19.88 -16.99
C TYR A 179 0.76 -20.74 -17.32
N GLU A 180 1.98 -20.20 -17.15
CA GLU A 180 3.22 -20.92 -17.48
C GLU A 180 3.41 -22.18 -16.63
N GLU A 181 3.02 -22.15 -15.35
CA GLU A 181 3.15 -23.32 -14.49
C GLU A 181 2.13 -24.42 -14.81
N ILE A 182 0.93 -24.05 -15.25
CA ILE A 182 -0.10 -25.02 -15.65
C ILE A 182 0.21 -25.59 -17.05
N GLU A 183 0.53 -24.74 -18.02
CA GLU A 183 0.78 -25.15 -19.41
C GLU A 183 2.14 -25.84 -19.59
N GLY A 184 3.19 -25.33 -18.93
CA GLY A 184 4.54 -25.88 -18.98
C GLY A 184 4.71 -27.24 -18.29
N ARG A 185 3.62 -27.84 -17.79
CA ARG A 185 3.57 -29.10 -17.01
C ARG A 185 4.46 -29.11 -15.75
N THR A 186 5.03 -27.97 -15.36
CA THR A 186 5.85 -27.85 -14.15
C THR A 186 4.99 -27.94 -12.88
N ALA A 187 3.71 -27.55 -12.93
CA ALA A 187 2.75 -27.82 -11.87
C ALA A 187 2.65 -29.33 -11.54
N ILE A 188 2.72 -30.22 -12.54
CA ILE A 188 2.65 -31.68 -12.34
C ILE A 188 3.88 -32.18 -11.56
N THR A 189 5.06 -31.59 -11.79
CA THR A 189 6.26 -31.92 -11.03
C THR A 189 6.20 -31.43 -9.59
N LEU A 190 5.55 -30.30 -9.32
CA LEU A 190 5.32 -29.80 -7.95
C LEU A 190 4.24 -30.58 -7.20
N LEU A 191 3.26 -31.14 -7.93
CA LEU A 191 2.24 -32.06 -7.42
C LEU A 191 2.80 -33.46 -7.04
N SER A 192 4.07 -33.75 -7.34
CA SER A 192 4.75 -34.94 -6.80
C SER A 192 5.01 -34.82 -5.28
N LYS A 193 4.95 -33.60 -4.74
CA LYS A 193 4.82 -33.33 -3.31
C LYS A 193 3.33 -33.23 -2.96
N PRO A 194 2.90 -33.53 -1.72
CA PRO A 194 1.49 -33.57 -1.33
C PRO A 194 0.87 -32.15 -1.18
N ILE A 195 0.90 -31.36 -2.27
CA ILE A 195 0.30 -30.04 -2.41
C ILE A 195 -0.98 -30.23 -3.24
N SER A 196 -2.13 -29.80 -2.72
CA SER A 196 -3.38 -29.87 -3.48
C SER A 196 -3.48 -28.76 -4.51
N ARG A 197 -4.24 -28.98 -5.58
CA ARG A 197 -4.59 -27.96 -6.59
C ARG A 197 -5.12 -26.66 -5.94
N ARG A 198 -5.91 -26.81 -4.87
CA ARG A 198 -6.46 -25.69 -4.09
C ARG A 198 -5.39 -24.89 -3.34
N GLN A 199 -4.44 -25.59 -2.71
CA GLN A 199 -3.30 -24.95 -2.03
C GLN A 199 -2.40 -24.20 -3.02
N PHE A 200 -2.22 -24.75 -4.21
CA PHE A 200 -1.43 -24.13 -5.27
C PHE A 200 -2.04 -22.80 -5.74
N LEU A 201 -3.31 -22.80 -6.16
CA LEU A 201 -3.95 -21.59 -6.73
C LEU A 201 -4.12 -20.48 -5.69
N ILE A 202 -4.62 -20.80 -4.48
CA ILE A 202 -4.78 -19.82 -3.40
C ILE A 202 -3.41 -19.30 -2.95
N GLY A 203 -2.41 -20.18 -2.85
CA GLY A 203 -1.05 -19.80 -2.48
C GLY A 203 -0.44 -18.80 -3.47
N LYS A 204 -0.58 -19.07 -4.78
CA LYS A 204 -0.13 -18.18 -5.87
C LYS A 204 -0.84 -16.84 -5.81
N PHE A 205 -2.18 -16.82 -5.71
CA PHE A 205 -2.95 -15.60 -5.55
C PHE A 205 -2.44 -14.75 -4.38
N LEU A 206 -2.32 -15.33 -3.18
CA LEU A 206 -1.86 -14.61 -1.99
C LEU A 206 -0.43 -14.08 -2.15
N GLY A 207 0.47 -14.83 -2.77
CA GLY A 207 1.86 -14.40 -2.97
C GLY A 207 1.95 -13.21 -3.92
N ILE A 208 1.18 -13.24 -5.01
CA ILE A 208 1.11 -12.14 -5.99
C ILE A 208 0.41 -10.93 -5.40
N ALA A 209 -0.68 -11.12 -4.64
CA ALA A 209 -1.35 -10.05 -3.92
C ALA A 209 -0.41 -9.37 -2.91
N MET A 210 0.40 -10.12 -2.14
CA MET A 210 1.39 -9.52 -1.25
C MET A 210 2.51 -8.80 -1.99
N ALA A 211 2.92 -9.26 -3.17
CA ALA A 211 3.89 -8.52 -3.99
C ALA A 211 3.28 -7.21 -4.51
N ALA A 212 2.01 -7.22 -4.94
CA ALA A 212 1.30 -6.00 -5.34
C ALA A 212 1.08 -5.05 -4.15
N MET A 213 0.86 -5.59 -2.94
CA MET A 213 0.80 -4.81 -1.69
C MET A 213 2.14 -4.14 -1.40
N ALA A 214 3.27 -4.86 -1.58
CA ALA A 214 4.60 -4.28 -1.43
C ALA A 214 4.80 -3.08 -2.37
N LEU A 215 4.40 -3.22 -3.64
CA LEU A 215 4.43 -2.12 -4.60
C LEU A 215 3.56 -0.93 -4.15
N THR A 216 2.32 -1.21 -3.72
CA THR A 216 1.37 -0.20 -3.25
C THR A 216 1.94 0.60 -2.07
N LEU A 217 2.51 -0.09 -1.07
CA LEU A 217 3.05 0.54 0.13
C LEU A 217 4.32 1.36 -0.15
N VAL A 218 5.23 0.83 -0.99
CA VAL A 218 6.45 1.55 -1.37
C VAL A 218 6.12 2.82 -2.15
N LEU A 219 5.19 2.74 -3.11
CA LEU A 219 4.73 3.92 -3.83
C LEU A 219 3.93 4.88 -2.91
N GLY A 220 3.20 4.35 -1.93
CA GLY A 220 2.53 5.13 -0.90
C GLY A 220 3.49 5.97 -0.05
N TRP A 221 4.64 5.41 0.31
CA TRP A 221 5.71 6.14 0.99
C TRP A 221 6.26 7.29 0.12
N ILE A 222 6.41 7.07 -1.19
CA ILE A 222 6.85 8.09 -2.15
C ILE A 222 5.79 9.18 -2.32
N LEU A 223 4.51 8.80 -2.43
CA LEU A 223 3.39 9.73 -2.52
C LEU A 223 3.30 10.62 -1.27
N ASN A 224 3.59 10.09 -0.08
CA ASN A 224 3.59 10.89 1.14
C ASN A 224 4.62 12.02 1.08
N TRP A 225 5.84 11.73 0.58
CA TRP A 225 6.83 12.76 0.30
C TRP A 225 6.38 13.75 -0.77
N ALA A 226 5.75 13.26 -1.84
CA ALA A 226 5.24 14.09 -2.91
C ALA A 226 4.22 15.13 -2.42
N LEU A 227 3.27 14.67 -1.58
CA LEU A 227 2.25 15.51 -0.98
C LEU A 227 2.83 16.51 0.01
N TYR A 228 3.86 16.12 0.76
CA TYR A 228 4.57 17.05 1.65
C TYR A 228 5.27 18.18 0.87
N ILE A 229 5.85 17.87 -0.28
CA ILE A 229 6.63 18.86 -1.06
C ILE A 229 5.72 19.75 -1.91
N LYS A 230 4.58 19.25 -2.44
CA LYS A 230 3.69 20.00 -3.35
C LYS A 230 3.29 21.40 -2.85
N PRO A 231 2.86 21.63 -1.60
CA PRO A 231 2.54 22.97 -1.09
C PRO A 231 3.71 23.96 -1.12
N SER A 232 4.96 23.47 -1.19
CA SER A 232 6.13 24.35 -1.31
C SER A 232 6.25 24.99 -2.71
N PHE A 233 5.66 24.37 -3.73
CA PHE A 233 5.65 24.88 -5.10
C PHE A 233 4.52 25.87 -5.35
N ASP A 234 3.38 25.71 -4.67
CA ASP A 234 2.22 26.61 -4.80
C ASP A 234 1.75 27.09 -3.43
N LYS A 235 2.26 28.27 -3.03
CA LYS A 235 1.99 28.89 -1.73
C LYS A 235 0.65 29.65 -1.66
N LEU A 236 -0.09 29.69 -2.77
CA LEU A 236 -1.34 30.46 -2.86
C LEU A 236 -2.53 29.72 -2.24
N GLU A 237 -2.44 28.39 -2.13
CA GLU A 237 -3.48 27.54 -1.55
C GLU A 237 -3.16 27.26 -0.07
N GLU A 238 -4.02 27.69 0.86
CA GLU A 238 -3.95 27.21 2.25
C GLU A 238 -4.47 25.77 2.29
N VAL A 239 -3.59 24.83 1.91
CA VAL A 239 -3.91 23.41 1.85
C VAL A 239 -4.06 22.87 3.27
N ARG A 240 -5.32 22.62 3.70
CA ARG A 240 -5.62 21.89 4.95
C ARG A 240 -6.34 20.59 4.64
N ASP A 241 -5.57 19.52 4.63
CA ASP A 241 -6.13 18.18 4.64
C ASP A 241 -6.57 17.83 6.08
N THR A 242 -7.88 17.78 6.33
CA THR A 242 -8.41 17.57 7.69
C THR A 242 -8.12 16.18 8.22
N MET A 243 -8.01 15.21 7.31
CA MET A 243 -7.77 13.81 7.63
C MET A 243 -6.43 13.62 8.39
N PRO A 244 -5.26 13.96 7.83
CA PRO A 244 -3.98 13.86 8.56
C PRO A 244 -3.94 14.66 9.86
N LEU A 245 -4.59 15.82 9.91
CA LEU A 245 -4.63 16.70 11.09
C LEU A 245 -5.37 16.04 12.26
N GLU A 246 -6.53 15.42 12.01
CA GLU A 246 -7.27 14.68 13.04
C GLU A 246 -6.43 13.53 13.62
N VAL A 247 -5.74 12.76 12.74
CA VAL A 247 -4.87 11.68 13.21
C VAL A 247 -3.72 12.25 14.03
N GLN A 248 -3.10 13.33 13.55
CA GLN A 248 -2.00 14.01 14.24
C GLN A 248 -2.42 14.49 15.63
N ASP A 249 -3.64 15.01 15.81
CA ASP A 249 -4.14 15.44 17.12
C ASP A 249 -4.31 14.26 18.10
N VAL A 250 -4.69 13.09 17.58
CA VAL A 250 -4.84 11.85 18.36
C VAL A 250 -3.48 11.28 18.76
N ILE A 251 -2.57 11.10 17.80
CA ILE A 251 -1.27 10.46 18.05
C ILE A 251 -0.24 11.43 18.63
N GLY A 252 -0.37 12.73 18.35
CA GLY A 252 0.57 13.77 18.72
C GLY A 252 0.79 13.82 20.23
N LYS A 253 -0.29 13.77 21.02
CA LYS A 253 -0.22 13.74 22.50
C LYS A 253 0.64 12.58 23.01
N THR A 254 0.44 11.40 22.43
CA THR A 254 1.20 10.20 22.77
C THR A 254 2.66 10.36 22.39
N ILE A 255 2.96 10.80 21.15
CA ILE A 255 4.32 10.92 20.64
C ILE A 255 5.10 12.02 21.37
N THR A 256 4.48 13.16 21.68
CA THR A 256 5.11 14.24 22.46
C THR A 256 5.42 13.82 23.89
N SER A 257 4.66 12.88 24.47
CA SER A 257 4.97 12.34 25.80
C SER A 257 6.19 11.41 25.80
N LEU A 258 6.55 10.83 24.65
CA LEU A 258 7.67 9.90 24.52
C LEU A 258 9.02 10.60 24.37
N VAL A 259 9.05 11.84 23.88
CA VAL A 259 10.29 12.58 23.62
C VAL A 259 10.41 13.76 24.59
N PRO A 260 11.27 13.68 25.62
CA PRO A 260 11.39 14.75 26.61
C PRO A 260 12.05 16.02 26.05
N GLY A 261 11.72 17.17 26.64
CA GLY A 261 12.31 18.47 26.31
C GLY A 261 11.53 19.27 25.26
N ASN A 262 11.73 20.59 25.24
CA ASN A 262 11.00 21.50 24.33
C ASN A 262 11.41 21.31 22.88
N GLU A 263 12.71 21.11 22.64
CA GLU A 263 13.25 20.77 21.33
C GLU A 263 12.78 19.37 20.90
N GLY A 264 12.73 18.43 21.85
CA GLY A 264 12.18 17.08 21.65
C GLY A 264 10.70 17.09 21.25
N ALA A 265 9.89 17.98 21.85
CA ALA A 265 8.49 18.16 21.49
C ALA A 265 8.30 18.66 20.05
N SER A 266 9.21 19.51 19.56
CA SER A 266 9.18 19.97 18.15
C SER A 266 9.52 18.84 17.17
N VAL A 267 10.46 17.97 17.52
CA VAL A 267 10.75 16.75 16.74
C VAL A 267 9.56 15.80 16.78
N ALA A 268 8.96 15.61 17.96
CA ALA A 268 7.79 14.77 18.15
C ALA A 268 6.58 15.25 17.33
N SER A 269 6.39 16.57 17.17
CA SER A 269 5.33 17.10 16.31
C SER A 269 5.55 16.73 14.84
N GLY A 270 6.81 16.78 14.37
CA GLY A 270 7.19 16.32 13.03
C GLY A 270 6.98 14.82 12.82
N ILE A 271 7.33 14.01 13.82
CA ILE A 271 7.07 12.56 13.83
C ILE A 271 5.57 12.29 13.74
N ALA A 272 4.78 12.97 14.58
CA ALA A 272 3.33 12.85 14.59
C ALA A 272 2.70 13.27 13.26
N ALA A 273 3.20 14.34 12.63
CA ALA A 273 2.70 14.78 11.34
C ALA A 273 2.94 13.74 10.24
N TRP A 274 4.16 13.18 10.17
CA TRP A 274 4.47 12.12 9.18
C TRP A 274 3.61 10.87 9.37
N PHE A 275 3.45 10.39 10.62
CA PHE A 275 2.61 9.22 10.89
C PHE A 275 1.12 9.52 10.70
N GLY A 276 0.67 10.74 10.98
CA GLY A 276 -0.71 11.18 10.72
C GLY A 276 -1.05 11.14 9.24
N GLU A 277 -0.18 11.72 8.40
CA GLU A 277 -0.27 11.64 6.94
C GLU A 277 -0.18 10.19 6.45
N THR A 278 0.76 9.40 6.99
CA THR A 278 0.94 8.00 6.63
C THR A 278 -0.34 7.20 6.91
N ILE A 279 -0.90 7.26 8.11
CA ILE A 279 -2.12 6.54 8.49
C ILE A 279 -3.28 6.96 7.58
N ALA A 280 -3.45 8.28 7.37
CA ALA A 280 -4.49 8.82 6.49
C ALA A 280 -4.40 8.25 5.08
N HIS A 281 -3.22 8.36 4.47
CA HIS A 281 -2.99 7.95 3.11
C HIS A 281 -3.05 6.42 2.97
N HIS A 282 -2.53 5.65 3.95
CA HIS A 282 -2.55 4.19 3.90
C HIS A 282 -3.96 3.62 4.05
N THR A 283 -4.84 4.27 4.83
CA THR A 283 -6.27 3.93 4.85
C THR A 283 -6.91 4.14 3.48
N GLY A 284 -6.55 5.21 2.77
CA GLY A 284 -6.96 5.40 1.37
C GLY A 284 -6.35 4.37 0.40
N LEU A 285 -5.10 3.98 0.59
CA LEU A 285 -4.43 2.97 -0.23
C LEU A 285 -5.05 1.59 -0.02
N LEU A 286 -5.54 1.28 1.18
CA LEU A 286 -6.25 0.03 1.47
C LEU A 286 -7.52 -0.10 0.61
N LEU A 287 -8.22 1.01 0.37
CA LEU A 287 -9.37 1.06 -0.53
C LEU A 287 -8.95 0.67 -1.96
N GLY A 288 -7.99 1.39 -2.56
CA GLY A 288 -7.49 1.10 -3.90
C GLY A 288 -6.88 -0.31 -4.02
N PHE A 289 -6.24 -0.81 -2.96
CA PHE A 289 -5.71 -2.17 -2.92
C PHE A 289 -6.80 -3.25 -2.94
N GLY A 290 -7.99 -2.96 -2.39
CA GLY A 290 -9.16 -3.84 -2.52
C GLY A 290 -9.51 -4.10 -3.99
N GLN A 291 -9.50 -3.07 -4.84
CA GLN A 291 -9.69 -3.20 -6.28
C GLN A 291 -8.59 -4.03 -6.93
N VAL A 292 -7.33 -3.79 -6.56
CA VAL A 292 -6.17 -4.56 -7.05
C VAL A 292 -6.33 -6.05 -6.70
N MET A 293 -6.75 -6.38 -5.48
CA MET A 293 -7.00 -7.76 -5.06
C MET A 293 -8.08 -8.44 -5.91
N VAL A 294 -9.19 -7.74 -6.18
CA VAL A 294 -10.28 -8.27 -7.01
C VAL A 294 -9.78 -8.58 -8.43
N LEU A 295 -9.01 -7.68 -9.03
CA LEU A 295 -8.42 -7.89 -10.36
C LEU A 295 -7.43 -9.05 -10.39
N ILE A 296 -6.57 -9.17 -9.36
CA ILE A 296 -5.62 -10.29 -9.24
C ILE A 296 -6.38 -11.61 -9.09
N ALA A 297 -7.48 -11.64 -8.34
CA ALA A 297 -8.30 -12.84 -8.16
C ALA A 297 -8.96 -13.28 -9.48
N ILE A 298 -9.54 -12.33 -10.21
CA ILE A 298 -10.12 -12.57 -11.54
C ILE A 298 -9.05 -13.04 -12.52
N ALA A 299 -7.89 -12.36 -12.58
CA ALA A 299 -6.77 -12.74 -13.42
C ALA A 299 -6.26 -14.16 -13.07
N SER A 300 -6.19 -14.49 -11.78
CA SER A 300 -5.77 -15.82 -11.32
C SER A 300 -6.78 -16.90 -11.73
N ALA A 301 -8.08 -16.62 -11.64
CA ALA A 301 -9.13 -17.54 -12.04
C ALA A 301 -9.12 -17.80 -13.56
N LEU A 302 -9.03 -16.74 -14.35
CA LEU A 302 -9.00 -16.81 -15.82
C LEU A 302 -7.72 -17.48 -16.35
N ALA A 303 -6.57 -17.29 -15.66
CA ALA A 303 -5.29 -17.91 -16.02
C ALA A 303 -5.32 -19.44 -15.99
N THR A 304 -6.29 -20.04 -15.28
CA THR A 304 -6.44 -21.51 -15.22
C THR A 304 -6.84 -22.13 -16.56
N ARG A 305 -7.47 -21.35 -17.45
CA ARG A 305 -8.04 -21.83 -18.72
C ARG A 305 -7.61 -21.03 -19.94
N LEU A 306 -7.27 -19.76 -19.77
CA LEU A 306 -6.98 -18.86 -20.88
C LEU A 306 -5.47 -18.60 -21.00
N PRO A 307 -4.94 -18.49 -22.24
CA PRO A 307 -3.59 -17.97 -22.47
C PRO A 307 -3.40 -16.59 -21.86
N TYR A 308 -2.19 -16.30 -21.36
CA TYR A 308 -1.90 -15.08 -20.62
C TYR A 308 -2.26 -13.79 -21.40
N VAL A 309 -2.07 -13.75 -22.73
CA VAL A 309 -2.43 -12.59 -23.56
C VAL A 309 -3.94 -12.32 -23.54
N VAL A 310 -4.75 -13.36 -23.74
CA VAL A 310 -6.22 -13.25 -23.73
C VAL A 310 -6.71 -12.85 -22.33
N ASN A 311 -6.09 -13.42 -21.29
CA ASN A 311 -6.42 -13.10 -19.91
C ASN A 311 -6.18 -11.62 -19.58
N ILE A 312 -5.02 -11.06 -19.96
CA ILE A 312 -4.69 -9.65 -19.72
C ILE A 312 -5.70 -8.73 -20.42
N VAL A 313 -6.06 -9.03 -21.67
CA VAL A 313 -7.06 -8.23 -22.42
C VAL A 313 -8.43 -8.28 -21.74
N LEU A 314 -8.87 -9.46 -21.30
CA LEU A 314 -10.15 -9.58 -20.56
C LEU A 314 -10.11 -8.84 -19.23
N CYS A 315 -9.01 -8.93 -18.47
CA CYS A 315 -8.86 -8.18 -17.23
C CYS A 315 -8.90 -6.67 -17.45
N LEU A 316 -8.31 -6.18 -18.55
CA LEU A 316 -8.41 -4.77 -18.92
C LEU A 316 -9.85 -4.36 -19.25
N VAL A 317 -10.59 -5.19 -20.01
CA VAL A 317 -12.01 -4.93 -20.30
C VAL A 317 -12.84 -4.93 -19.01
N ILE A 318 -12.63 -5.89 -18.12
CA ILE A 318 -13.31 -5.98 -16.83
C ILE A 318 -12.98 -4.76 -15.95
N PHE A 319 -11.72 -4.31 -15.95
CA PHE A 319 -11.32 -3.10 -15.25
C PHE A 319 -12.06 -1.86 -15.78
N LEU A 320 -12.07 -1.66 -17.10
CA LEU A 320 -12.75 -0.52 -17.72
C LEU A 320 -14.26 -0.56 -17.47
N LEU A 321 -14.89 -1.72 -17.69
CA LEU A 321 -16.33 -1.88 -17.47
C LEU A 321 -16.69 -1.74 -15.99
N GLY A 322 -15.91 -2.29 -15.06
CA GLY A 322 -16.19 -2.19 -13.64
C GLY A 322 -16.11 -0.76 -13.07
N ASN A 323 -15.27 0.10 -13.66
CA ASN A 323 -15.20 1.52 -13.29
C ASN A 323 -16.27 2.39 -13.98
N LEU A 324 -16.74 2.00 -15.17
CA LEU A 324 -17.70 2.79 -15.95
C LEU A 324 -19.15 2.31 -15.79
N SER A 325 -19.36 1.08 -15.34
CA SER A 325 -20.68 0.44 -15.24
C SER A 325 -21.69 1.27 -14.44
N PRO A 326 -21.37 1.77 -13.23
CA PRO A 326 -22.38 2.49 -12.45
C PRO A 326 -22.78 3.82 -13.11
N VAL A 327 -21.81 4.51 -13.73
CA VAL A 327 -22.06 5.72 -14.53
C VAL A 327 -22.94 5.42 -15.75
N LEU A 328 -22.66 4.32 -16.47
CA LEU A 328 -23.47 3.89 -17.62
C LEU A 328 -24.90 3.56 -17.18
N VAL A 329 -25.10 2.85 -16.07
CA VAL A 329 -26.42 2.55 -15.52
C VAL A 329 -27.15 3.83 -15.12
N GLN A 330 -26.47 4.76 -14.46
CA GLN A 330 -27.08 6.03 -14.03
C GLN A 330 -27.55 6.87 -15.22
N VAL A 331 -26.68 7.08 -16.22
CA VAL A 331 -27.00 7.90 -17.39
C VAL A 331 -28.08 7.25 -18.26
N THR A 332 -28.00 5.93 -18.47
CA THR A 332 -28.95 5.21 -19.32
C THR A 332 -30.30 5.01 -18.66
N SER A 333 -30.36 4.77 -17.35
CA SER A 333 -31.62 4.64 -16.62
C SER A 333 -32.37 5.97 -16.54
N GLN A 334 -31.66 7.08 -16.34
CA GLN A 334 -32.24 8.42 -16.40
C GLN A 334 -32.79 8.72 -17.79
N ALA A 335 -32.00 8.48 -18.84
CA ALA A 335 -32.43 8.75 -20.20
C ALA A 335 -33.55 7.81 -20.69
N ALA A 336 -33.60 6.57 -20.20
CA ALA A 336 -34.68 5.61 -20.50
C ALA A 336 -35.99 5.89 -19.76
N SER A 337 -35.97 6.75 -18.73
CA SER A 337 -37.17 7.16 -17.98
C SER A 337 -37.96 8.29 -18.66
N ASP A 338 -37.40 8.89 -19.72
CA ASP A 338 -38.11 9.88 -20.55
C ASP A 338 -39.21 9.18 -21.38
N PRO A 339 -40.49 9.61 -21.31
CA PRO A 339 -41.59 9.03 -22.07
C PRO A 339 -41.39 9.09 -23.61
N ASN A 340 -40.48 9.93 -24.12
CA ASN A 340 -40.13 10.00 -25.53
C ASN A 340 -38.83 9.27 -25.89
N ALA A 341 -38.27 8.47 -24.98
CA ALA A 341 -37.01 7.76 -25.22
C ALA A 341 -37.13 6.76 -26.38
N ALA A 342 -36.08 6.72 -27.21
CA ALA A 342 -35.99 5.73 -28.28
C ALA A 342 -35.96 4.30 -27.70
N SER A 343 -36.65 3.35 -28.34
CA SER A 343 -36.68 1.94 -27.90
C SER A 343 -35.30 1.28 -27.82
N GLY A 344 -34.30 1.79 -28.55
CA GLY A 344 -32.91 1.33 -28.43
C GLY A 344 -32.27 1.68 -27.08
N LEU A 345 -32.73 2.73 -26.40
CA LEU A 345 -32.17 3.20 -25.14
C LEU A 345 -32.50 2.26 -23.97
N SER A 346 -33.68 1.64 -23.99
CA SER A 346 -34.08 0.67 -22.97
C SER A 346 -33.30 -0.65 -23.09
N LEU A 347 -32.88 -1.03 -24.30
CA LEU A 347 -31.97 -2.17 -24.49
C LEU A 347 -30.58 -1.86 -23.91
N VAL A 348 -30.07 -0.65 -24.17
CA VAL A 348 -28.76 -0.22 -23.65
C VAL A 348 -28.78 -0.15 -22.12
N SER A 349 -29.86 0.36 -21.50
CA SER A 349 -29.98 0.39 -20.04
C SER A 349 -30.07 -1.01 -19.42
N PHE A 350 -30.79 -1.94 -20.05
CA PHE A 350 -30.80 -3.34 -19.64
C PHE A 350 -29.41 -3.98 -19.72
N VAL A 351 -28.67 -3.76 -20.81
CA VAL A 351 -27.31 -4.28 -20.96
C VAL A 351 -26.36 -3.67 -19.91
N ALA A 352 -26.48 -2.38 -19.62
CA ALA A 352 -25.70 -1.73 -18.57
C ALA A 352 -25.98 -2.36 -17.19
N GLN A 353 -27.26 -2.61 -16.85
CA GLN A 353 -27.64 -3.27 -15.60
C GLN A 353 -27.14 -4.72 -15.53
N LEU A 354 -27.13 -5.44 -16.66
CA LEU A 354 -26.59 -6.79 -16.72
C LEU A 354 -25.07 -6.80 -16.46
N ILE A 355 -24.35 -5.85 -17.04
CA ILE A 355 -22.90 -5.68 -16.80
C ILE A 355 -22.65 -5.34 -15.32
N ASP A 356 -23.44 -4.43 -14.74
CA ASP A 356 -23.34 -4.03 -13.34
C ASP A 356 -23.63 -5.17 -12.35
N ALA A 357 -24.56 -6.05 -12.70
CA ALA A 357 -24.89 -7.21 -11.89
C ALA A 357 -23.81 -8.31 -11.95
N LEU A 358 -23.11 -8.45 -13.07
CA LEU A 358 -22.11 -9.50 -13.28
C LEU A 358 -20.70 -9.08 -12.87
N LEU A 359 -20.33 -7.81 -13.09
CA LEU A 359 -19.00 -7.30 -12.80
C LEU A 359 -18.94 -6.65 -11.42
N PRO A 360 -17.77 -6.65 -10.75
CA PRO A 360 -17.59 -5.86 -9.56
C PRO A 360 -17.73 -4.37 -9.89
N ALA A 361 -18.51 -3.65 -9.08
CA ALA A 361 -18.58 -2.19 -9.15
C ALA A 361 -17.30 -1.61 -8.58
N LEU A 362 -16.31 -1.37 -9.45
CA LEU A 362 -14.97 -0.95 -9.05
C LEU A 362 -14.92 0.54 -8.65
N GLU A 363 -15.93 1.32 -9.02
CA GLU A 363 -16.04 2.74 -8.67
C GLU A 363 -16.04 2.98 -7.15
N PHE A 364 -16.55 2.04 -6.34
CA PHE A 364 -16.53 2.15 -4.88
C PHE A 364 -15.12 2.16 -4.28
N PHE A 365 -14.11 1.73 -5.03
CA PHE A 365 -12.72 1.77 -4.58
C PHE A 365 -12.01 3.10 -4.91
N ASN A 366 -12.69 4.02 -5.60
CA ASN A 366 -12.13 5.28 -6.03
C ASN A 366 -12.01 6.28 -4.86
N MET A 367 -10.82 6.86 -4.69
CA MET A 367 -10.55 7.89 -3.67
C MET A 367 -11.00 9.31 -4.08
N GLY A 368 -11.31 9.55 -5.35
CA GLY A 368 -11.71 10.84 -5.91
C GLY A 368 -12.84 11.52 -5.12
N PRO A 369 -14.01 10.86 -4.92
CA PRO A 369 -15.09 11.44 -4.12
C PRO A 369 -14.67 11.79 -2.68
N ALA A 370 -13.68 11.09 -2.14
CA ALA A 370 -13.16 11.37 -0.82
C ALA A 370 -12.17 12.54 -0.76
N ILE A 371 -11.50 12.85 -1.85
CA ILE A 371 -10.49 13.90 -1.94
C ILE A 371 -11.08 15.23 -2.40
N ILE A 372 -11.99 15.23 -3.37
CA ILE A 372 -12.49 16.44 -4.05
C ILE A 372 -13.55 17.20 -3.21
N ARG A 373 -14.06 16.58 -2.14
CA ARG A 373 -15.13 17.15 -1.31
C ARG A 373 -14.81 18.53 -0.72
N ASP A 374 -15.85 19.36 -0.58
CA ASP A 374 -15.75 20.67 0.08
C ASP A 374 -15.91 20.60 1.60
N ASN A 375 -16.61 19.58 2.11
CA ASN A 375 -16.83 19.41 3.55
C ASN A 375 -15.73 18.51 4.16
N PRO A 376 -15.11 18.90 5.30
CA PRO A 376 -14.13 18.07 5.98
C PRO A 376 -14.69 16.69 6.32
N LEU A 377 -13.94 15.64 5.96
CA LEU A 377 -14.26 14.27 6.29
C LEU A 377 -13.56 13.87 7.59
N GLN A 378 -14.35 13.35 8.52
CA GLN A 378 -13.82 12.76 9.74
C GLN A 378 -13.19 11.40 9.46
N MET A 379 -12.05 11.15 10.10
CA MET A 379 -11.29 9.93 9.91
C MET A 379 -12.00 8.66 10.34
N GLY A 380 -12.84 8.74 11.38
CA GLY A 380 -13.63 7.62 11.86
C GLY A 380 -14.57 7.09 10.78
N ASP A 381 -15.37 7.99 10.19
CA ASP A 381 -16.34 7.66 9.14
C ASP A 381 -15.64 7.12 7.89
N PHE A 382 -14.53 7.75 7.50
CA PHE A 382 -13.73 7.28 6.37
C PHE A 382 -13.19 5.87 6.59
N THR A 383 -12.67 5.58 7.77
CA THR A 383 -12.13 4.25 8.10
C THR A 383 -13.23 3.19 8.06
N ILE A 384 -14.43 3.49 8.56
CA ILE A 384 -15.58 2.57 8.51
C ILE A 384 -15.96 2.29 7.06
N TYR A 385 -16.03 3.32 6.21
CA TYR A 385 -16.28 3.16 4.79
C TYR A 385 -15.24 2.26 4.13
N VAL A 386 -13.94 2.54 4.34
CA VAL A 386 -12.84 1.74 3.78
C VAL A 386 -12.93 0.29 4.23
N LEU A 387 -13.18 0.01 5.51
CA LEU A 387 -13.32 -1.37 6.00
C LEU A 387 -14.53 -2.09 5.39
N THR A 388 -15.62 -1.38 5.17
CA THR A 388 -16.83 -1.93 4.55
C THR A 388 -16.58 -2.32 3.09
N VAL A 389 -15.98 -1.40 2.32
CA VAL A 389 -15.62 -1.65 0.91
C VAL A 389 -14.51 -2.69 0.79
N PHE A 390 -13.57 -2.73 1.74
CA PHE A 390 -12.56 -3.79 1.79
C PHE A 390 -13.22 -5.15 2.07
N GLY A 391 -14.23 -5.22 2.95
CA GLY A 391 -15.06 -6.41 3.15
C GLY A 391 -15.76 -6.86 1.86
N TYR A 392 -16.31 -5.92 1.09
CA TYR A 392 -16.85 -6.18 -0.25
C TYR A 392 -15.79 -6.80 -1.19
N SER A 393 -14.55 -6.30 -1.18
CA SER A 393 -13.46 -6.88 -1.98
C SER A 393 -13.15 -8.34 -1.61
N ILE A 394 -13.16 -8.69 -0.32
CA ILE A 394 -12.89 -10.05 0.15
C ILE A 394 -13.96 -11.03 -0.37
N ILE A 395 -15.22 -10.60 -0.41
CA ILE A 395 -16.33 -11.41 -0.94
C ILE A 395 -16.09 -11.69 -2.43
N TYR A 396 -15.80 -10.66 -3.23
CA TYR A 396 -15.55 -10.83 -4.67
C TYR A 396 -14.30 -11.66 -4.96
N VAL A 397 -13.22 -11.45 -4.20
CA VAL A 397 -12.02 -12.28 -4.26
C VAL A 397 -12.36 -13.74 -3.98
N SER A 398 -13.17 -14.01 -2.95
CA SER A 398 -13.58 -15.37 -2.59
C SER A 398 -14.39 -16.02 -3.71
N ILE A 399 -15.35 -15.30 -4.29
CA ILE A 399 -16.16 -15.79 -5.42
C ILE A 399 -15.28 -16.08 -6.64
N ALA A 400 -14.43 -15.13 -7.04
CA ALA A 400 -13.54 -15.29 -8.19
C ALA A 400 -12.57 -16.47 -7.99
N MET A 401 -12.00 -16.62 -6.79
CA MET A 401 -11.13 -17.75 -6.47
C MET A 401 -11.87 -19.08 -6.45
N LEU A 402 -13.10 -19.14 -5.96
CA LEU A 402 -13.92 -20.36 -6.02
C LEU A 402 -14.20 -20.76 -7.48
N VAL A 403 -14.56 -19.81 -8.33
CA VAL A 403 -14.72 -20.04 -9.78
C VAL A 403 -13.43 -20.57 -10.39
N GLY A 404 -12.28 -19.93 -10.08
CA GLY A 404 -10.96 -20.39 -10.53
C GLY A 404 -10.64 -21.82 -10.08
N LEU A 405 -11.00 -22.20 -8.86
CA LEU A 405 -10.79 -23.55 -8.34
C LEU A 405 -11.65 -24.59 -9.07
N ILE A 406 -12.93 -24.29 -9.32
CA ILE A 406 -13.83 -25.17 -10.07
C ILE A 406 -13.27 -25.37 -11.49
N LEU A 407 -12.92 -24.28 -12.17
CA LEU A 407 -12.33 -24.33 -13.51
C LEU A 407 -11.02 -25.13 -13.54
N PHE A 408 -10.24 -25.12 -12.47
CA PHE A 408 -8.97 -25.83 -12.39
C PHE A 408 -9.12 -27.32 -12.04
N GLU A 409 -10.16 -27.70 -11.29
CA GLU A 409 -10.47 -29.11 -10.99
C GLU A 409 -10.89 -29.85 -12.28
N ASP A 410 -11.74 -29.22 -13.09
CA ASP A 410 -12.23 -29.77 -14.36
C ASP A 410 -11.17 -29.82 -15.48
N ARG A 411 -9.94 -29.34 -15.22
CA ARG A 411 -8.87 -29.38 -16.22
C ARG A 411 -8.18 -30.73 -16.10
N ASP A 412 -8.42 -31.60 -17.07
CA ASP A 412 -7.68 -32.85 -17.24
C ASP A 412 -6.22 -32.53 -17.56
N LEU A 413 -5.39 -32.55 -16.51
CA LEU A 413 -3.94 -32.52 -16.61
C LEU A 413 -3.45 -33.94 -16.92
N ALA A 414 -3.83 -34.48 -18.08
CA ALA A 414 -3.40 -35.79 -18.57
C ALA A 414 -2.24 -35.65 -19.57
#